data_AF-A0A2G9NBN1-F1
#
_entry.id   AF-A0A2G9NBN1-F1
#
_cell.length_a   1.000
_cell.length_b   1.000
_cell.length_c   1.000
_cell.angle_alpha   90.00
_cell.angle_beta   90.00
_cell.angle_gamma   90.00
#
_symmetry.space_group_name_H-M   'P 1'
#
loop_
_entity.id
_entity.type
_entity.pdbx_description
1 polymer ?
#
loop_
_entity_poly.entity_id
_entity_poly.type
_entity_poly.pdbx_seq_one_letter_code
_entity_poly.pdbx_strand_id
1 'polypeptide(L)'
;MHLSSDYSSHVIHCFIFIEHGVIPISGDCQNLFPAKVVSRLTKWNVIPYEDYVVLPYTKDVVDAGLALDTHLYYSFMIERGTAKLQGAVVLNPGYCSVPPLFSLCLNWKGARSSRNDENIRVMESEINVYYKELSGPSPGFQLLTNQLQRLCMLLDVYLETECHDNSVEGPHEFPPEKICLRLVRGPSRTKPFKYNYPQGFFSHR
;
A
#
# COMPACT_ATOMS: atom_id res chain seq x y z
N MET A 1 25.72 0.83 23.07
CA MET A 1 25.12 -0.52 23.04
C MET A 1 23.66 -0.57 23.55
N HIS A 2 23.01 0.56 23.88
CA HIS A 2 21.60 0.58 24.30
C HIS A 2 20.56 0.73 23.17
N LEU A 3 20.98 1.16 21.98
CA LEU A 3 20.06 1.39 20.86
C LEU A 3 19.48 0.07 20.29
N SER A 4 20.20 -1.06 20.30
CA SER A 4 19.69 -2.28 19.64
C SER A 4 18.46 -2.92 20.29
N SER A 5 18.26 -2.74 21.60
CA SER A 5 17.12 -3.33 22.34
C SER A 5 15.81 -2.59 22.08
N ASP A 6 15.84 -1.26 22.06
CA ASP A 6 14.65 -0.43 21.83
C ASP A 6 14.20 -0.48 20.36
N TYR A 7 15.14 -0.62 19.42
CA TYR A 7 14.85 -0.73 17.99
C TYR A 7 14.07 -2.01 17.67
N SER A 8 14.53 -3.14 18.22
CA SER A 8 13.83 -4.41 18.09
C SER A 8 12.42 -4.31 18.67
N SER A 9 12.28 -3.68 19.84
CA SER A 9 10.99 -3.57 20.55
C SER A 9 9.94 -2.78 19.78
N HIS A 10 10.29 -1.66 19.13
CA HIS A 10 9.33 -0.84 18.38
C HIS A 10 8.86 -1.53 17.09
N VAL A 11 9.78 -2.19 16.39
CA VAL A 11 9.48 -2.92 15.16
C VAL A 11 8.62 -4.15 15.46
N ILE A 12 8.98 -4.92 16.50
CA ILE A 12 8.17 -6.05 16.99
C ILE A 12 6.77 -5.58 17.39
N HIS A 13 6.67 -4.47 18.11
CA HIS A 13 5.38 -3.92 18.52
C HIS A 13 4.51 -3.58 17.31
N CYS A 14 5.06 -2.96 16.26
CA CYS A 14 4.32 -2.69 15.03
C CYS A 14 3.82 -3.97 14.35
N PHE A 15 4.64 -5.03 14.31
CA PHE A 15 4.27 -6.32 13.75
C PHE A 15 3.07 -6.95 14.47
N ILE A 16 3.02 -6.87 15.81
CA ILE A 16 1.90 -7.39 16.60
C ILE A 16 0.57 -6.73 16.19
N PHE A 17 0.54 -5.41 15.99
CA PHE A 17 -0.71 -4.74 15.59
C PHE A 17 -1.18 -5.16 14.20
N ILE A 18 -0.26 -5.24 13.22
CA ILE A 18 -0.65 -5.56 11.84
C ILE A 18 -1.04 -7.04 11.68
N GLU A 19 -0.50 -7.94 12.49
CA GLU A 19 -0.98 -9.33 12.59
C GLU A 19 -2.44 -9.40 13.06
N HIS A 20 -2.88 -8.45 13.89
CA HIS A 20 -4.28 -8.30 14.29
C HIS A 20 -5.12 -7.44 13.31
N GLY A 21 -4.57 -7.08 12.15
CA GLY A 21 -5.26 -6.27 11.13
C GLY A 21 -5.39 -4.78 11.49
N VAL A 22 -4.70 -4.33 12.54
CA VAL A 22 -4.67 -2.92 12.95
C VAL A 22 -3.41 -2.27 12.42
N ILE A 23 -3.55 -1.18 11.67
CA ILE A 23 -2.39 -0.39 11.19
C ILE A 23 -2.19 0.79 12.16
N PRO A 24 -1.18 0.75 13.04
CA PRO A 24 -0.95 1.83 13.99
C PRO A 24 -0.30 3.03 13.28
N ILE A 25 -0.94 4.20 13.41
CA ILE A 25 -0.45 5.47 12.85
C ILE A 25 -0.16 6.43 14.00
N SER A 26 1.07 6.95 14.04
CA SER A 26 1.46 7.96 15.02
C SER A 26 0.73 9.29 14.80
N GLY A 27 0.55 10.05 15.87
CA GLY A 27 0.02 11.42 15.82
C GLY A 27 0.75 12.30 14.79
N ASP A 28 2.08 12.18 14.72
CA ASP A 28 2.92 12.97 13.82
C ASP A 28 2.73 12.63 12.33
N CYS A 29 2.12 11.49 12.02
CA CYS A 29 1.89 11.02 10.66
C CYS A 29 0.42 11.14 10.21
N GLN A 30 -0.48 11.66 11.05
CA GLN A 30 -1.92 11.73 10.73
C GLN A 30 -2.20 12.63 9.52
N ASN A 31 -1.41 13.71 9.34
CA ASN A 31 -1.51 14.63 8.22
C ASN A 31 -1.17 13.98 6.85
N LEU A 32 -0.52 12.81 6.86
CA LEU A 32 -0.20 12.05 5.65
C LEU A 32 -1.42 11.34 5.06
N PHE A 33 -2.53 11.26 5.79
CA PHE A 33 -3.70 10.48 5.39
C PHE A 33 -4.99 11.31 5.52
N PRO A 34 -6.04 10.99 4.75
CA PRO A 34 -7.37 11.57 4.98
C PRO A 34 -7.95 11.06 6.30
N ALA A 35 -8.86 11.84 6.88
CA ALA A 35 -9.52 11.49 8.15
C ALA A 35 -10.29 10.16 8.10
N LYS A 36 -10.83 9.79 6.93
CA LYS A 36 -11.55 8.52 6.71
C LYS A 36 -10.82 7.67 5.68
N VAL A 37 -10.43 6.47 6.09
CA VAL A 37 -9.95 5.38 5.22
C VAL A 37 -10.84 4.16 5.47
N VAL A 38 -11.37 3.57 4.41
CA VAL A 38 -12.43 2.55 4.47
C VAL A 38 -11.87 1.15 4.28
N SER A 39 -10.93 0.99 3.35
CA SER A 39 -10.19 -0.27 3.14
C SER A 39 -9.41 -0.68 4.39
N ARG A 40 -9.36 -1.99 4.67
CA ARG A 40 -8.73 -2.52 5.89
C ARG A 40 -7.79 -3.66 5.58
N LEU A 41 -6.71 -3.75 6.37
CA LEU A 41 -5.83 -4.91 6.41
C LEU A 41 -6.59 -6.06 7.08
N THR A 42 -6.74 -7.18 6.38
CA THR A 42 -7.44 -8.38 6.90
C THR A 42 -6.51 -9.56 7.09
N LYS A 43 -5.35 -9.57 6.44
CA LYS A 43 -4.33 -10.61 6.60
C LYS A 43 -2.94 -10.01 6.55
N TRP A 44 -2.06 -10.53 7.40
CA TRP A 44 -0.63 -10.29 7.40
C TRP A 44 0.05 -11.58 7.84
N ASN A 45 0.83 -12.21 6.95
CA ASN A 45 1.50 -13.48 7.24
C ASN A 45 2.95 -13.44 6.79
N VAL A 46 3.84 -14.02 7.58
CA VAL A 46 5.19 -14.38 7.11
C VAL A 46 5.06 -15.45 6.04
N ILE A 47 5.83 -15.33 4.96
CA ILE A 47 5.95 -16.36 3.92
C ILE A 47 7.42 -16.71 3.72
N PRO A 48 7.75 -17.95 3.34
CA PRO A 48 9.11 -18.32 2.98
C PRO A 48 9.52 -17.71 1.62
N TYR A 49 10.82 -17.68 1.35
CA TYR A 49 11.38 -17.12 0.10
C TYR A 49 10.84 -17.86 -1.13
N GLU A 50 10.73 -19.18 -1.04
CA GLU A 50 10.25 -20.06 -2.10
C GLU A 50 8.82 -19.71 -2.51
N ASP A 51 7.98 -19.34 -1.55
CA ASP A 51 6.61 -18.90 -1.80
C ASP A 51 6.57 -17.49 -2.40
N TYR A 52 7.50 -16.61 -2.01
CA TYR A 52 7.57 -15.25 -2.55
C TYR A 52 7.95 -15.22 -4.04
N VAL A 53 8.93 -16.02 -4.45
CA VAL A 53 9.46 -15.98 -5.82
C VAL A 53 8.54 -16.60 -6.87
N VAL A 54 7.62 -17.47 -6.46
CA VAL A 54 6.64 -18.07 -7.37
C VAL A 54 5.43 -17.18 -7.62
N LEU A 55 5.27 -16.08 -6.87
CA LEU A 55 4.16 -15.15 -7.06
C LEU A 55 4.28 -14.41 -8.40
N PRO A 56 3.25 -14.43 -9.28
CA PRO A 56 3.36 -13.81 -10.60
C PRO A 56 3.61 -12.29 -10.59
N TYR A 57 3.24 -11.60 -9.51
CA TYR A 57 3.36 -10.16 -9.34
C TYR A 57 4.67 -9.72 -8.64
N THR A 58 5.53 -10.64 -8.18
CA THR A 58 6.83 -10.32 -7.56
C THR A 58 8.00 -10.45 -8.54
N LYS A 59 7.76 -10.96 -9.76
CA LYS A 59 8.80 -11.28 -10.75
C LYS A 59 9.76 -10.12 -11.03
N ASP A 60 9.25 -8.92 -11.22
CA ASP A 60 10.09 -7.75 -11.50
C ASP A 60 11.08 -7.44 -10.35
N VAL A 61 10.70 -7.72 -9.09
CA VAL A 61 11.56 -7.56 -7.91
C VAL A 61 12.62 -8.65 -7.83
N VAL A 62 12.22 -9.89 -8.14
CA VAL A 62 13.13 -11.05 -8.18
C VAL A 62 14.16 -10.91 -9.29
N ASP A 63 13.72 -10.59 -10.50
CA ASP A 63 14.56 -10.43 -11.69
C ASP A 63 15.54 -9.25 -11.55
N ALA A 64 15.16 -8.21 -10.78
CA ALA A 64 16.03 -7.09 -10.44
C ALA A 64 17.07 -7.42 -9.34
N GLY A 65 17.06 -8.63 -8.77
CA GLY A 65 17.99 -9.04 -7.70
C GLY A 65 17.72 -8.37 -6.35
N LEU A 66 16.49 -7.88 -6.12
CA LEU A 66 16.11 -7.19 -4.89
C LEU A 66 15.52 -8.13 -3.82
N ALA A 67 15.33 -9.40 -4.16
CA ALA A 67 14.85 -10.45 -3.26
C ALA A 67 15.99 -11.46 -3.00
N LEU A 68 16.61 -11.36 -1.81
CA LEU A 68 17.69 -12.23 -1.36
C LEU A 68 17.21 -13.21 -0.29
N ASP A 69 17.85 -14.36 -0.17
CA ASP A 69 17.56 -15.39 0.86
C ASP A 69 17.65 -14.85 2.31
N THR A 70 18.46 -13.84 2.54
CA THR A 70 18.63 -13.15 3.83
C THR A 70 17.51 -12.15 4.17
N HIS A 71 16.59 -11.87 3.24
CA HIS A 71 15.47 -10.95 3.47
C HIS A 71 14.28 -11.64 4.17
N LEU A 72 13.43 -10.82 4.77
CA LEU A 72 12.15 -11.27 5.33
C LEU A 72 11.03 -11.04 4.31
N TYR A 73 10.11 -11.98 4.21
CA TYR A 73 9.01 -11.94 3.24
C TYR A 73 7.67 -12.04 3.94
N TYR A 74 6.75 -11.19 3.51
CA TYR A 74 5.39 -11.16 4.04
C TYR A 74 4.39 -11.15 2.91
N SER A 75 3.24 -11.79 3.14
CA SER A 75 2.04 -11.61 2.33
C SER A 75 0.99 -10.84 3.13
N PHE A 76 0.22 -10.01 2.44
CA PHE A 76 -0.86 -9.26 3.06
C PHE A 76 -2.10 -9.20 2.18
N MET A 77 -3.22 -8.87 2.81
CA MET A 77 -4.50 -8.68 2.13
C MET A 77 -5.20 -7.44 2.68
N ILE A 78 -5.54 -6.51 1.79
CA ILE A 78 -6.38 -5.35 2.07
C ILE A 78 -7.70 -5.54 1.33
N GLU A 79 -8.81 -5.38 2.04
CA GLU A 79 -10.15 -5.60 1.49
C GLU A 79 -11.05 -4.37 1.65
N ARG A 80 -11.93 -4.17 0.66
CA ARG A 80 -13.09 -3.28 0.72
C ARG A 80 -14.19 -3.86 -0.15
N GLY A 81 -15.34 -4.18 0.44
CA GLY A 81 -16.44 -4.83 -0.30
C GLY A 81 -15.97 -6.14 -0.93
N THR A 82 -16.23 -6.34 -2.22
CA THR A 82 -15.75 -7.51 -2.97
C THR A 82 -14.32 -7.38 -3.48
N ALA A 83 -13.71 -6.20 -3.39
CA ALA A 83 -12.36 -5.97 -3.88
C ALA A 83 -11.31 -6.46 -2.88
N LYS A 84 -10.38 -7.29 -3.38
CA LYS A 84 -9.29 -7.87 -2.59
C LYS A 84 -7.94 -7.51 -3.18
N LEU A 85 -7.22 -6.60 -2.53
CA LEU A 85 -5.84 -6.27 -2.86
C LEU A 85 -4.91 -7.20 -2.10
N GLN A 86 -4.30 -8.13 -2.82
CA GLN A 86 -3.24 -8.99 -2.30
C GLN A 86 -1.90 -8.34 -2.60
N GLY A 87 -0.94 -8.51 -1.70
CA GLY A 87 0.41 -8.07 -1.98
C GLY A 87 1.44 -8.87 -1.21
N ALA A 88 2.69 -8.70 -1.64
CA ALA A 88 3.84 -9.25 -0.97
C ALA A 88 4.83 -8.13 -0.65
N VAL A 89 5.51 -8.25 0.48
CA VAL A 89 6.53 -7.31 0.94
C VAL A 89 7.84 -8.06 1.11
N VAL A 90 8.90 -7.49 0.55
CA VAL A 90 10.27 -7.89 0.90
C VAL A 90 10.87 -6.83 1.82
N LEU A 91 11.41 -7.29 2.95
CA LEU A 91 11.98 -6.44 3.99
C LEU A 91 13.44 -6.81 4.19
N ASN A 92 14.32 -5.86 3.85
CA ASN A 92 15.75 -6.00 4.01
C ASN A 92 16.13 -5.91 5.51
N PRO A 93 17.13 -6.68 6.00
CA PRO A 93 17.62 -6.59 7.39
C PRO A 93 18.04 -5.18 7.83
N GLY A 94 18.45 -4.33 6.89
CA GLY A 94 18.71 -2.91 7.08
C GLY A 94 17.46 -2.03 7.11
N TYR A 95 16.32 -2.54 7.59
CA TYR A 95 15.07 -1.78 7.76
C TYR A 95 15.35 -0.44 8.48
N CYS A 96 14.63 0.61 8.09
CA CYS A 96 14.87 2.03 8.39
C CYS A 96 15.96 2.71 7.52
N SER A 97 16.93 1.97 6.99
CA SER A 97 17.89 2.50 6.00
C SER A 97 17.49 2.14 4.57
N VAL A 98 16.91 0.96 4.38
CA VAL A 98 16.34 0.48 3.12
C VAL A 98 14.83 0.31 3.30
N PRO A 99 13.99 0.92 2.42
CA PRO A 99 12.55 0.80 2.54
C PRO A 99 12.09 -0.64 2.20
N PRO A 100 11.00 -1.12 2.82
CA PRO A 100 10.32 -2.32 2.32
C PRO A 100 9.81 -2.08 0.90
N LEU A 101 9.88 -3.13 0.07
CA LEU A 101 9.36 -3.11 -1.29
C LEU A 101 8.11 -3.94 -1.40
N PHE A 102 7.08 -3.36 -2.00
CA PHE A 102 5.75 -3.93 -2.16
C PHE A 102 5.50 -4.34 -3.61
N SER A 103 4.85 -5.49 -3.78
CA SER A 103 4.31 -5.95 -5.07
C SER A 103 2.83 -6.24 -4.92
N LEU A 104 2.00 -5.77 -5.86
CA LEU A 104 0.54 -5.71 -5.71
C LEU A 104 -0.20 -6.51 -6.79
N CYS A 105 -1.30 -7.14 -6.37
CA CYS A 105 -2.27 -7.77 -7.24
C CYS A 105 -3.69 -7.55 -6.72
N LEU A 106 -4.48 -6.77 -7.45
CA LEU A 106 -5.89 -6.52 -7.16
C LEU A 106 -6.76 -7.59 -7.83
N ASN A 107 -7.54 -8.30 -7.02
CA ASN A 107 -8.58 -9.22 -7.47
C ASN A 107 -9.94 -8.53 -7.33
N TRP A 108 -10.36 -7.86 -8.40
CA TRP A 108 -11.67 -7.24 -8.54
C TRP A 108 -11.99 -7.09 -10.02
N LYS A 109 -13.07 -7.74 -10.49
CA LYS A 109 -13.41 -7.85 -11.92
C LYS A 109 -12.26 -8.43 -12.77
N GLY A 110 -11.55 -9.40 -12.20
CA GLY A 110 -10.33 -9.99 -12.77
C GLY A 110 -9.09 -9.70 -11.92
N ALA A 111 -7.98 -10.35 -12.28
CA ALA A 111 -6.68 -10.14 -11.63
C ALA A 111 -5.90 -9.02 -12.34
N ARG A 112 -5.63 -7.94 -11.61
CA ARG A 112 -4.90 -6.76 -12.07
C ARG A 112 -3.60 -6.61 -11.29
N SER A 113 -2.48 -6.51 -11.98
CA SER A 113 -1.14 -6.27 -11.40
C SER A 113 -0.43 -5.16 -12.17
N SER A 114 0.76 -4.75 -11.73
CA SER A 114 1.57 -3.75 -12.42
C SER A 114 1.96 -4.11 -13.86
N ARG A 115 1.75 -5.37 -14.27
CA ARG A 115 2.01 -5.87 -15.62
C ARG A 115 0.85 -5.59 -16.60
N ASN A 116 -0.37 -5.44 -16.11
CA ASN A 116 -1.57 -5.29 -16.95
C ASN A 116 -2.46 -4.09 -16.57
N ASP A 117 -2.18 -3.41 -15.46
CA ASP A 117 -2.87 -2.20 -15.05
C ASP A 117 -1.88 -1.13 -14.58
N GLU A 118 -1.83 -0.04 -15.35
CA GLU A 118 -0.96 1.10 -15.07
C GLU A 118 -1.28 1.76 -13.71
N ASN A 119 -2.54 1.75 -13.28
CA ASN A 119 -2.88 2.31 -11.97
C ASN A 119 -2.31 1.48 -10.81
N ILE A 120 -2.19 0.15 -10.95
CA ILE A 120 -1.52 -0.68 -9.95
C ILE A 120 -0.01 -0.36 -9.92
N ARG A 121 0.62 -0.17 -11.08
CA ARG A 121 2.01 0.28 -11.17
C ARG A 121 2.22 1.65 -10.51
N VAL A 122 1.29 2.59 -10.72
CA VAL A 122 1.36 3.90 -10.04
C VAL A 122 1.19 3.72 -8.53
N MET A 123 0.26 2.88 -8.06
CA MET A 123 0.11 2.57 -6.63
C MET A 123 1.39 1.99 -6.02
N GLU A 124 2.07 1.07 -6.71
CA GLU A 124 3.39 0.56 -6.30
C GLU A 124 4.42 1.70 -6.22
N SER A 125 4.42 2.63 -7.19
CA SER A 125 5.35 3.76 -7.17
C SER A 125 5.11 4.72 -6.00
N GLU A 126 3.84 4.96 -5.61
CA GLU A 126 3.46 5.80 -4.47
C GLU A 126 4.08 5.33 -3.16
N ILE A 127 4.21 4.01 -2.97
CA ILE A 127 4.74 3.43 -1.74
C ILE A 127 6.20 3.03 -1.82
N ASN A 128 6.69 2.61 -2.98
CA ASN A 128 8.06 2.10 -3.14
C ASN A 128 9.04 3.22 -3.53
N VAL A 129 8.61 4.16 -4.38
CA VAL A 129 9.49 5.23 -4.91
C VAL A 129 9.35 6.49 -4.06
N TYR A 130 8.11 6.89 -3.75
CA TYR A 130 7.81 8.07 -2.95
C TYR A 130 7.77 7.80 -1.44
N TYR A 131 8.37 6.69 -0.99
CA TYR A 131 8.40 6.25 0.41
C TYR A 131 8.94 7.31 1.40
N LYS A 132 9.78 8.24 0.93
CA LYS A 132 10.32 9.34 1.74
C LYS A 132 9.24 10.28 2.28
N GLU A 133 8.12 10.42 1.56
CA GLU A 133 6.95 11.17 2.03
C GLU A 133 6.26 10.46 3.22
N LEU A 134 6.54 9.17 3.41
CA LEU A 134 5.93 8.29 4.42
C LEU A 134 6.88 7.96 5.58
N SER A 135 8.14 8.41 5.54
CA SER A 135 9.14 8.05 6.55
C SER A 135 8.84 8.61 7.94
N GLY A 136 8.02 9.65 8.07
CA GLY A 136 7.72 10.26 9.38
C GLY A 136 8.97 10.84 10.07
N PRO A 137 8.92 11.08 11.39
CA PRO A 137 10.08 11.53 12.14
C PRO A 137 11.17 10.46 12.22
N SER A 138 12.43 10.91 12.27
CA SER A 138 13.59 10.03 12.51
C SER A 138 13.39 9.24 13.80
N PRO A 139 13.65 7.91 13.81
CA PRO A 139 14.45 7.16 12.83
C PRO A 139 13.63 6.36 11.79
N GLY A 140 12.34 6.66 11.59
CA GLY A 140 11.56 6.08 10.49
C GLY A 140 10.95 4.70 10.71
N PHE A 141 10.80 4.26 11.97
CA PHE A 141 10.21 2.95 12.30
C PHE A 141 8.79 2.75 11.76
N GLN A 142 8.06 3.83 11.53
CA GLN A 142 6.66 3.86 11.09
C GLN A 142 6.51 3.73 9.57
N LEU A 143 7.61 3.61 8.82
CA LEU A 143 7.55 3.59 7.36
C LEU A 143 6.64 2.46 6.83
N LEU A 144 6.78 1.23 7.37
CA LEU A 144 5.98 0.10 6.93
C LEU A 144 4.47 0.33 7.18
N THR A 145 4.10 0.82 8.37
CA THR A 145 2.70 1.05 8.71
C THR A 145 2.12 2.22 7.91
N ASN A 146 2.93 3.25 7.65
CA ASN A 146 2.55 4.36 6.78
C ASN A 146 2.37 3.93 5.32
N GLN A 147 3.21 3.02 4.80
CA GLN A 147 3.05 2.41 3.47
C GLN A 147 1.76 1.58 3.38
N LEU A 148 1.47 0.75 4.39
CA LEU A 148 0.21 -0.02 4.45
C LEU A 148 -1.02 0.90 4.52
N GLN A 149 -0.96 1.96 5.31
CA GLN A 149 -2.07 2.92 5.39
C GLN A 149 -2.24 3.71 4.10
N ARG A 150 -1.13 4.10 3.45
CA ARG A 150 -1.16 4.69 2.12
C ARG A 150 -1.85 3.72 1.15
N LEU A 151 -1.51 2.43 1.17
CA LEU A 151 -2.16 1.43 0.32
C LEU A 151 -3.67 1.32 0.55
N CYS A 152 -4.15 1.29 1.79
CA CYS A 152 -5.58 1.30 2.08
C CYS A 152 -6.27 2.52 1.45
N MET A 153 -5.64 3.68 1.58
CA MET A 153 -6.15 4.92 1.01
C MET A 153 -6.08 4.92 -0.53
N LEU A 154 -5.03 4.36 -1.14
CA LEU A 154 -4.89 4.25 -2.59
C LEU A 154 -5.94 3.30 -3.17
N LEU A 155 -6.23 2.18 -2.49
CA LEU A 155 -7.30 1.26 -2.88
C LEU A 155 -8.67 1.96 -2.81
N ASP A 156 -8.92 2.78 -1.79
CA ASP A 156 -10.14 3.57 -1.72
C ASP A 156 -10.32 4.47 -2.94
N VAL A 157 -9.29 5.26 -3.28
CA VAL A 157 -9.31 6.14 -4.46
C VAL A 157 -9.46 5.31 -5.73
N TYR A 158 -8.77 4.18 -5.84
CA TYR A 158 -8.84 3.31 -7.01
C TYR A 158 -10.28 2.89 -7.31
N LEU A 159 -10.97 2.37 -6.29
CA LEU A 159 -12.32 1.83 -6.40
C LEU A 159 -13.37 2.94 -6.59
N GLU A 160 -13.25 4.03 -5.86
CA GLU A 160 -14.19 5.17 -5.93
C GLU A 160 -14.12 5.92 -7.26
N THR A 161 -12.96 5.93 -7.91
CA THR A 161 -12.75 6.61 -9.20
C THR A 161 -12.83 5.67 -10.40
N GLU A 162 -13.19 4.39 -10.20
CA GLU A 162 -13.41 3.49 -11.33
C GLU A 162 -14.61 3.98 -12.15
N CYS A 163 -14.48 3.94 -13.48
CA CYS A 163 -15.58 4.29 -14.35
C CYS A 163 -16.66 3.22 -14.20
N HIS A 164 -17.82 3.62 -13.68
CA HIS A 164 -18.97 2.73 -13.59
C HIS A 164 -19.77 2.80 -14.90
N ASP A 165 -20.35 1.66 -15.30
CA ASP A 165 -21.36 1.66 -16.34
C ASP A 165 -22.65 2.22 -15.74
N ASN A 166 -23.04 3.41 -16.17
CA ASN A 166 -24.21 4.12 -15.67
C ASN A 166 -25.52 3.46 -16.14
N SER A 167 -25.47 2.38 -16.94
CA SER A 167 -26.65 1.65 -17.41
C SER A 167 -27.26 0.73 -16.37
N VAL A 168 -26.59 0.48 -15.24
CA VAL A 168 -27.07 -0.43 -14.19
C VAL A 168 -27.70 0.39 -13.07
N GLU A 169 -29.03 0.35 -12.95
CA GLU A 169 -29.74 0.96 -11.82
C GLU A 169 -29.43 0.19 -10.53
N GLY A 170 -28.67 0.80 -9.63
CA GLY A 170 -28.34 0.24 -8.32
C GLY A 170 -27.31 1.09 -7.57
N PRO A 171 -27.23 1.00 -6.23
CA PRO A 171 -26.21 1.70 -5.46
C PRO A 171 -24.82 1.21 -5.88
N HIS A 172 -23.91 2.15 -6.15
CA HIS A 172 -22.52 1.81 -6.46
C HIS A 172 -21.90 1.06 -5.28
N GLU A 173 -21.20 -0.04 -5.59
CA GLU A 173 -20.46 -0.83 -4.59
C GLU A 173 -19.46 0.05 -3.82
N PHE A 174 -18.86 1.03 -4.52
CA PHE A 174 -17.90 1.98 -3.98
C PHE A 174 -18.33 3.41 -4.31
N PRO A 175 -19.19 4.03 -3.48
CA PRO A 175 -19.61 5.42 -3.72
C PRO A 175 -18.42 6.38 -3.54
N PRO A 176 -18.29 7.41 -4.39
CA PRO A 176 -17.21 8.38 -4.28
C PRO A 176 -17.37 9.22 -3.00
N GLU A 177 -16.42 9.09 -2.09
CA GLU A 177 -16.33 9.87 -0.86
C GLU A 177 -15.12 10.82 -0.89
N LYS A 178 -14.05 10.46 -1.60
CA LYS A 178 -12.85 11.29 -1.71
C LYS A 178 -13.04 12.45 -2.68
N ILE A 179 -12.67 13.65 -2.26
CA ILE A 179 -12.67 14.84 -3.12
C ILE A 179 -11.50 14.74 -4.09
N CYS A 180 -11.79 14.52 -5.38
CA CYS A 180 -10.79 14.44 -6.45
C CYS A 180 -10.95 15.62 -7.41
N LEU A 181 -9.89 16.39 -7.66
CA LEU A 181 -9.96 17.53 -8.60
C LEU A 181 -10.24 17.09 -10.05
N ARG A 182 -9.75 15.90 -10.40
CA ARG A 182 -9.92 15.27 -11.71
C ARG A 182 -9.85 13.77 -11.53
N LEU A 183 -10.74 13.01 -12.16
CA LEU A 183 -10.80 11.54 -11.99
C LEU A 183 -9.75 10.79 -12.81
N VAL A 184 -9.38 11.31 -13.97
CA VAL A 184 -8.38 10.69 -14.86
C VAL A 184 -7.49 11.74 -15.52
N ARG A 185 -6.23 11.40 -15.75
CA ARG A 185 -5.25 12.22 -16.48
C ARG A 185 -4.51 11.40 -17.54
N GLY A 186 -4.26 12.02 -18.68
CA GLY A 186 -3.41 11.48 -19.74
C GLY A 186 -3.99 10.27 -20.50
N PRO A 187 -3.25 9.75 -21.50
CA PRO A 187 -3.68 8.60 -22.31
C PRO A 187 -3.83 7.30 -21.49
N SER A 188 -3.01 7.14 -20.44
CA SER A 188 -3.05 6.00 -19.52
C SER A 188 -4.20 6.08 -18.50
N ARG A 189 -4.99 7.17 -18.52
CA ARG A 189 -6.13 7.40 -17.61
C ARG A 189 -5.75 7.20 -16.14
N THR A 190 -4.57 7.68 -15.74
CA THR A 190 -4.07 7.55 -14.36
C THR A 190 -5.03 8.22 -13.39
N LYS A 191 -5.22 7.61 -12.22
CA LYS A 191 -6.08 8.11 -11.13
C LYS A 191 -5.33 9.09 -10.21
N PRO A 192 -6.06 9.95 -9.47
CA PRO A 192 -5.47 10.97 -8.61
C PRO A 192 -5.03 10.40 -7.25
N PHE A 193 -3.85 9.80 -7.17
CA PHE A 193 -3.39 9.12 -5.96
C PHE A 193 -2.71 10.02 -4.90
N LYS A 194 -2.35 11.25 -5.25
CA LYS A 194 -1.65 12.18 -4.34
C LYS A 194 -2.65 12.87 -3.42
N TYR A 195 -2.49 12.71 -2.11
CA TYR A 195 -3.28 13.41 -1.11
C TYR A 195 -2.64 14.77 -0.77
N ASN A 196 -3.45 15.83 -0.72
CA ASN A 196 -2.97 17.19 -0.44
C ASN A 196 -3.52 17.68 0.91
N TYR A 197 -2.64 17.73 1.91
CA TYR A 197 -2.91 18.32 3.21
C TYR A 197 -2.48 19.81 3.21
N PRO A 198 -3.23 20.73 3.85
CA PRO A 198 -4.42 20.53 4.66
C PRO A 198 -5.76 20.56 3.90
N GLN A 199 -5.76 20.81 2.59
CA GLN A 199 -6.99 21.06 1.83
C GLN A 199 -7.89 19.82 1.69
N GLY A 200 -7.36 18.61 1.89
CA GLY A 200 -8.16 17.39 1.99
C GLY A 200 -8.64 16.82 0.64
N PHE A 201 -7.94 17.12 -0.46
CA PHE A 201 -8.29 16.63 -1.79
C PHE A 201 -7.18 15.79 -2.44
N PHE A 202 -7.59 15.02 -3.44
CA PHE A 202 -6.75 14.17 -4.26
C PHE A 202 -6.44 14.80 -5.61
N SER A 203 -5.16 14.74 -6.00
CA SER A 203 -4.66 15.18 -7.28
C SER A 203 -3.82 14.12 -7.96
N HIS A 204 -3.59 14.31 -9.25
CA HIS A 204 -2.56 13.54 -9.96
C HIS A 204 -1.19 14.07 -9.55
N ARG A 205 -0.20 13.17 -9.53
CA ARG A 205 1.19 13.63 -9.62
C ARG A 205 1.43 14.27 -10.98
#